data_AF-A0A929Y5Z0-F1
#
_entry.id   AF-A0A929Y5Z0-F1
#
_cell.length_a   1.000
_cell.length_b   1.000
_cell.length_c   1.000
_cell.angle_alpha   90.00
_cell.angle_beta   90.00
_cell.angle_gamma   90.00
#
_symmetry.space_group_name_H-M   'P 1'
#
loop_
_entity.id
_entity.type
_entity.pdbx_description
1 polymer ?
#
loop_
_entity_poly.entity_id
_entity_poly.type
_entity_poly.pdbx_seq_one_letter_code
_entity_poly.pdbx_strand_id
1 'polypeptide(L)'
;MASIFEKKFSVRSLVEFLLRTGDLDNRIQAPSDAMAAGSRLHKKLQKQGGADYHAEVPLAGTFVLALKEKEARIRIEGRADGIVLQEGEVPMIDEIKGTYRSVTKMKEPNSVHLAQAKLYAFLYARQEKLPQIRVRMTYGNLDTEKIRCFENLYFWSEMEDFFQEILSLLRPWIEMEAGWQEVRTASILQMHFPFSW
;
A
#
# COMPACT_ATOMS: atom_id res chain seq x y z
N MET A 1 10.77 31.68 -0.79
CA MET A 1 11.06 30.36 -0.20
C MET A 1 10.84 29.31 -1.28
N ALA A 2 11.81 28.43 -1.54
CA ALA A 2 11.62 27.37 -2.54
C ALA A 2 10.45 26.48 -2.11
N SER A 3 9.45 26.31 -2.98
CA SER A 3 8.34 25.40 -2.73
C SER A 3 8.88 23.97 -2.70
N ILE A 4 8.74 23.31 -1.56
CA ILE A 4 9.06 21.88 -1.42
C ILE A 4 8.04 21.11 -2.27
N PHE A 5 8.49 20.18 -3.11
CA PHE A 5 7.59 19.33 -3.88
C PHE A 5 6.90 18.36 -2.92
N GLU A 6 5.57 18.39 -2.85
CA GLU A 6 4.80 17.51 -1.99
C GLU A 6 3.97 16.54 -2.82
N LYS A 7 4.02 15.26 -2.46
CA LYS A 7 3.23 14.23 -3.12
C LYS A 7 2.65 13.25 -2.12
N LYS A 8 1.39 12.90 -2.35
CA LYS A 8 0.63 11.95 -1.55
C LYS A 8 0.38 10.69 -2.35
N PHE A 9 0.61 9.54 -1.73
CA PHE A 9 0.33 8.22 -2.28
C PHE A 9 -0.57 7.43 -1.34
N SER A 10 -1.53 6.71 -1.92
CA SER A 10 -2.14 5.59 -1.19
C SER A 10 -1.19 4.39 -1.24
N VAL A 11 -1.12 3.60 -0.16
CA VAL A 11 -0.29 2.37 -0.11
C VAL A 11 -0.61 1.46 -1.30
N ARG A 12 -1.90 1.24 -1.58
CA ARG A 12 -2.35 0.42 -2.71
C ARG A 12 -1.88 0.97 -4.06
N SER A 13 -2.12 2.24 -4.34
CA SER A 13 -1.73 2.86 -5.61
C SER A 13 -0.21 2.86 -5.79
N LEU A 14 0.55 3.02 -4.70
CA LEU A 14 2.01 3.01 -4.75
C LEU A 14 2.55 1.63 -5.17
N VAL A 15 2.09 0.55 -4.52
CA VAL A 15 2.57 -0.80 -4.85
C VAL A 15 2.10 -1.27 -6.21
N GLU A 16 0.86 -0.95 -6.59
CA GLU A 16 0.33 -1.25 -7.92
C GLU A 16 1.08 -0.48 -9.01
N PHE A 17 1.52 0.74 -8.73
CA PHE A 17 2.29 1.54 -9.68
C PHE A 17 3.73 1.04 -9.84
N LEU A 18 4.42 0.73 -8.74
CA LEU A 18 5.85 0.40 -8.77
C LEU A 18 6.13 -1.07 -9.08
N LEU A 19 5.30 -1.99 -8.59
CA LEU A 19 5.63 -3.42 -8.54
C LEU A 19 4.79 -4.26 -9.49
N ARG A 20 3.81 -3.66 -10.17
CA ARG A 20 3.04 -4.39 -11.18
C ARG A 20 3.92 -4.61 -12.41
N THR A 21 4.43 -5.83 -12.54
CA THR A 21 5.17 -6.29 -13.72
C THR A 21 4.24 -7.10 -14.62
N GLY A 22 4.04 -6.64 -15.86
CA GLY A 22 3.30 -7.38 -16.90
C GLY A 22 1.85 -6.93 -17.16
N ASP A 23 1.36 -7.42 -18.31
CA ASP A 23 0.25 -7.03 -19.19
C ASP A 23 -0.87 -6.09 -18.66
N LEU A 24 -1.28 -5.17 -19.54
CA LEU A 24 -2.51 -4.38 -19.45
C LEU A 24 -3.76 -5.26 -19.70
N ASP A 25 -3.66 -6.57 -19.48
CA ASP A 25 -4.72 -7.52 -19.80
C ASP A 25 -5.76 -7.53 -18.69
N ASN A 26 -6.73 -6.63 -18.83
CA ASN A 26 -7.89 -6.50 -17.94
C ASN A 26 -9.02 -7.51 -18.27
N ARG A 27 -8.73 -8.57 -19.05
CA ARG A 27 -9.73 -9.49 -19.64
C ARG A 27 -10.40 -10.46 -18.67
N ILE A 28 -10.11 -10.41 -17.37
CA ILE A 28 -10.93 -11.12 -16.39
C ILE A 28 -11.95 -10.14 -15.84
N GLN A 29 -13.12 -10.08 -16.48
CA GLN A 29 -14.28 -9.38 -15.93
C GLN A 29 -14.66 -10.07 -14.61
N ALA A 30 -14.34 -9.42 -13.50
CA ALA A 30 -14.88 -9.81 -12.22
C ALA A 30 -16.43 -9.75 -12.31
N PRO A 31 -17.15 -10.72 -11.75
CA PRO A 31 -18.61 -10.67 -11.64
C PRO A 31 -19.08 -9.32 -11.07
N SER A 32 -20.26 -8.88 -11.48
CA SER A 32 -20.82 -7.58 -11.07
C SER A 32 -20.98 -7.44 -9.54
N ASP A 33 -21.04 -8.55 -8.82
CA ASP A 33 -21.17 -8.61 -7.36
C ASP A 33 -19.84 -8.83 -6.62
N ALA A 34 -18.70 -8.93 -7.32
CA ALA A 34 -17.40 -9.24 -6.74
C ALA A 34 -16.97 -8.26 -5.64
N MET A 35 -17.26 -6.96 -5.82
CA MET A 35 -16.97 -5.95 -4.80
C MET A 35 -17.79 -6.19 -3.52
N ALA A 36 -19.08 -6.49 -3.66
CA ALA A 36 -19.95 -6.76 -2.53
C ALA A 36 -19.57 -8.07 -1.83
N ALA A 37 -19.21 -9.11 -2.60
CA ALA A 37 -18.71 -10.37 -2.06
C ALA A 37 -17.41 -10.18 -1.27
N GLY A 38 -16.46 -9.41 -1.81
CA GLY A 38 -15.24 -9.02 -1.11
C GLY A 38 -15.51 -8.29 0.20
N SER A 39 -16.38 -7.27 0.19
CA SER A 39 -16.75 -6.56 1.42
C SER A 39 -17.42 -7.45 2.47
N ARG A 40 -18.25 -8.42 2.06
CA ARG A 40 -18.84 -9.41 2.98
C ARG A 40 -17.77 -10.31 3.59
N LEU A 41 -16.80 -10.77 2.79
CA LEU A 41 -15.68 -11.56 3.26
C LEU A 41 -14.86 -10.80 4.33
N HIS A 42 -14.47 -9.55 4.07
CA HIS A 42 -13.70 -8.75 5.03
C HIS A 42 -14.45 -8.64 6.36
N LYS A 43 -15.71 -8.19 6.32
CA LYS A 43 -16.53 -8.06 7.54
C LYS A 43 -16.66 -9.37 8.33
N LYS A 44 -16.80 -10.49 7.62
CA LYS A 44 -16.91 -11.82 8.24
C LYS A 44 -15.62 -12.19 8.98
N LEU A 45 -14.46 -12.05 8.31
CA LEU A 45 -13.16 -12.41 8.88
C LEU A 45 -12.76 -11.47 10.01
N GLN A 46 -12.96 -10.17 9.84
CA GLN A 46 -12.71 -9.17 10.89
C GLN A 46 -13.53 -9.45 12.15
N LYS A 47 -14.81 -9.84 12.00
CA LYS A 47 -15.66 -10.23 13.14
C LYS A 47 -15.19 -11.52 13.82
N GLN A 48 -14.61 -12.46 13.08
CA GLN A 48 -14.08 -13.72 13.61
C GLN A 48 -12.76 -13.54 14.37
N GLY A 49 -12.02 -12.45 14.13
CA GLY A 49 -10.74 -12.15 14.77
C GLY A 49 -10.81 -11.89 16.28
N GLY A 50 -12.00 -11.65 16.84
CA GLY A 50 -12.19 -11.46 18.28
C GLY A 50 -11.77 -10.08 18.78
N ALA A 51 -11.51 -9.97 20.09
CA ALA A 51 -11.24 -8.68 20.76
C ALA A 51 -9.88 -8.09 20.41
N ASP A 52 -8.89 -8.94 20.11
CA ASP A 52 -7.51 -8.53 19.80
C ASP A 52 -7.34 -8.10 18.34
N TYR A 53 -8.39 -8.24 17.52
CA TYR A 53 -8.38 -7.87 16.10
C TYR A 53 -8.95 -6.46 15.91
N HIS A 54 -8.07 -5.54 15.54
CA HIS A 54 -8.43 -4.16 15.21
C HIS A 54 -8.62 -4.04 13.70
N ALA A 55 -9.87 -3.94 13.24
CA ALA A 55 -10.19 -3.84 11.82
C ALA A 55 -10.04 -2.40 11.27
N GLU A 56 -9.72 -2.30 9.98
CA GLU A 56 -9.73 -1.05 9.20
C GLU A 56 -8.86 0.07 9.82
N VAL A 57 -7.62 -0.25 10.20
CA VAL A 57 -6.73 0.67 10.92
C VAL A 57 -6.07 1.67 9.96
N PRO A 58 -6.28 3.00 10.12
CA PRO A 58 -5.63 4.00 9.29
C PRO A 58 -4.14 4.11 9.66
N LEU A 59 -3.28 4.08 8.65
CA LEU A 59 -1.83 4.22 8.80
C LEU A 59 -1.32 5.29 7.85
N ALA A 60 -0.38 6.12 8.32
CA ALA A 60 0.23 7.15 7.50
C ALA A 60 1.66 7.45 7.95
N GLY A 61 2.51 7.80 6.99
CA GLY A 61 3.88 8.26 7.22
C GLY A 61 4.26 9.34 6.24
N THR A 62 5.03 10.33 6.71
CA THR A 62 5.65 11.34 5.85
C THR A 62 7.16 11.10 5.83
N PHE A 63 7.74 11.19 4.64
CA PHE A 63 9.13 10.87 4.35
C PHE A 63 9.73 11.97 3.50
N VAL A 64 10.99 12.29 3.75
CA VAL A 64 11.76 13.22 2.91
C VAL A 64 12.55 12.39 1.92
N LEU A 65 12.31 12.63 0.64
CA LEU A 65 13.03 12.02 -0.46
C LEU A 65 13.97 13.07 -1.06
N ALA A 66 15.28 12.87 -0.91
CA ALA A 66 16.26 13.70 -1.58
C ALA A 66 16.16 13.48 -3.09
N LEU A 67 16.07 14.54 -3.89
CA LEU A 67 16.14 14.53 -5.35
C LEU A 67 17.44 15.21 -5.79
N LYS A 68 17.75 15.20 -7.09
CA LYS A 68 18.95 15.87 -7.65
C LYS A 68 19.09 17.34 -7.26
N GLU A 69 18.01 18.10 -7.28
CA GLU A 69 18.05 19.57 -7.15
C GLU A 69 17.28 20.10 -5.93
N LYS A 70 16.51 19.25 -5.25
CA LYS A 70 15.65 19.63 -4.12
C LYS A 70 15.27 18.42 -3.27
N GLU A 71 14.54 18.65 -2.19
CA GLU A 71 13.87 17.60 -1.44
C GLU A 71 12.38 17.55 -1.79
N ALA A 72 11.82 16.33 -1.75
CA ALA A 72 10.39 16.09 -1.86
C ALA A 72 9.84 15.54 -0.55
N ARG A 73 8.65 16.00 -0.15
CA ARG A 73 7.90 15.47 0.97
C ARG A 73 6.87 14.47 0.45
N ILE A 74 7.10 13.19 0.74
CA ILE A 74 6.25 12.09 0.31
C ILE A 74 5.40 11.63 1.48
N ARG A 75 4.07 11.77 1.36
CA ARG A 75 3.11 11.21 2.32
C ARG A 75 2.57 9.89 1.76
N ILE A 76 2.76 8.81 2.50
CA ILE A 76 2.19 7.49 2.19
C ILE A 76 1.13 7.20 3.23
N GLU A 77 -0.09 6.87 2.81
CA GLU A 77 -1.17 6.52 3.73
C GLU A 77 -2.08 5.43 3.18
N GLY A 78 -2.81 4.78 4.07
CA GLY A 78 -3.80 3.79 3.70
C GLY A 78 -4.49 3.23 4.92
N ARG A 79 -5.18 2.12 4.72
CA ARG A 79 -5.94 1.45 5.77
C ARG A 79 -5.64 -0.03 5.70
N ALA A 80 -5.04 -0.56 6.76
CA ALA A 80 -4.82 -1.99 6.89
C ALA A 80 -6.16 -2.67 7.18
N ASP A 81 -6.41 -3.83 6.59
CA ASP A 81 -7.65 -4.57 6.81
C ASP A 81 -7.78 -5.00 8.28
N GLY A 82 -6.67 -5.38 8.91
CA GLY A 82 -6.61 -5.53 10.35
C GLY A 82 -5.21 -5.52 10.95
N ILE A 83 -5.17 -5.28 12.25
CA ILE A 83 -3.98 -5.44 13.10
C ILE A 83 -4.38 -6.30 14.29
N VAL A 84 -3.64 -7.39 14.52
CA VAL A 84 -3.83 -8.26 15.69
C VAL A 84 -2.84 -7.86 16.77
N LEU A 85 -3.37 -7.50 17.95
CA LEU A 85 -2.61 -7.05 19.11
C LEU A 85 -2.95 -7.94 20.31
N GLN A 86 -2.26 -9.08 20.39
CA GLN A 86 -2.42 -10.01 21.50
C GLN A 86 -1.33 -9.77 22.54
N GLU A 87 -1.70 -9.78 23.82
CA GLU A 87 -0.77 -9.56 24.92
C GLU A 87 0.37 -10.58 24.91
N GLY A 88 1.62 -10.10 24.96
CA GLY A 88 2.82 -10.93 24.93
C GLY A 88 3.22 -11.45 23.54
N GLU A 89 2.45 -11.18 22.48
CA GLU A 89 2.80 -11.56 21.11
C GLU A 89 3.33 -10.40 20.27
N VAL A 90 4.04 -10.73 19.20
CA VAL A 90 4.47 -9.76 18.19
C VAL A 90 3.24 -9.27 17.42
N PRO A 91 3.01 -7.94 17.32
CA PRO A 91 1.92 -7.38 16.51
C PRO A 91 1.90 -7.94 15.09
N MET A 92 0.70 -8.14 14.55
CA MET A 92 0.53 -8.70 13.21
C MET A 92 -0.35 -7.81 12.35
N ILE A 93 0.15 -7.43 11.18
CA ILE A 93 -0.68 -6.87 10.10
C ILE A 93 -1.38 -8.01 9.37
N ASP A 94 -2.69 -7.89 9.14
CA ASP A 94 -3.47 -8.80 8.31
C ASP A 94 -4.03 -8.04 7.09
N GLU A 95 -3.74 -8.56 5.89
CA GLU A 95 -4.26 -8.04 4.62
C GLU A 95 -5.12 -9.13 3.97
N ILE A 96 -6.39 -8.80 3.72
CA ILE A 96 -7.41 -9.73 3.25
C ILE A 96 -7.63 -9.53 1.75
N LYS A 97 -7.66 -10.64 1.00
CA LYS A 97 -7.92 -10.64 -0.44
C LYS A 97 -9.01 -11.65 -0.81
N GLY A 98 -10.10 -11.14 -1.39
CA GLY A 98 -11.10 -11.98 -2.05
C GLY A 98 -10.67 -12.39 -3.45
N THR A 99 -10.85 -13.67 -3.82
CA THR A 99 -10.59 -14.16 -5.17
C THR A 99 -11.58 -15.24 -5.59
N TYR A 100 -11.81 -15.38 -6.89
CA TYR A 100 -12.54 -16.52 -7.45
C TYR A 100 -11.62 -17.71 -7.77
N ARG A 101 -10.29 -17.50 -7.73
CA ARG A 101 -9.31 -18.56 -7.98
C ARG A 101 -9.23 -19.51 -6.78
N SER A 102 -8.82 -20.75 -7.05
CA SER A 102 -8.67 -21.77 -6.02
C SER A 102 -7.54 -21.42 -5.04
N VAL A 103 -7.88 -20.92 -3.85
CA VAL A 103 -6.90 -20.55 -2.81
C VAL A 103 -6.14 -21.74 -2.24
N THR A 104 -6.72 -22.95 -2.30
CA THR A 104 -6.09 -24.19 -1.81
C THR A 104 -4.83 -24.59 -2.57
N LYS A 105 -4.65 -24.11 -3.80
CA LYS A 105 -3.49 -24.41 -4.64
C LYS A 105 -2.40 -23.33 -4.53
N MET A 106 -2.63 -22.28 -3.76
CA MET A 106 -1.66 -21.20 -3.59
C MET A 106 -0.50 -21.66 -2.71
N LYS A 107 0.72 -21.53 -3.25
CA LYS A 107 1.96 -21.84 -2.52
C LYS A 107 2.56 -20.61 -1.85
N GLU A 108 2.31 -19.44 -2.43
CA GLU A 108 2.84 -18.15 -1.99
C GLU A 108 1.80 -17.04 -2.25
N PRO A 109 1.85 -15.93 -1.48
CA PRO A 109 1.03 -14.77 -1.75
C PRO A 109 1.46 -14.07 -3.05
N ASN A 110 0.53 -13.38 -3.70
CA ASN A 110 0.88 -12.47 -4.79
C ASN A 110 1.85 -11.39 -4.28
N SER A 111 2.92 -11.13 -5.03
CA SER A 111 4.00 -10.21 -4.64
C SER A 111 3.53 -8.76 -4.42
N VAL A 112 2.61 -8.25 -5.23
CA VAL A 112 2.04 -6.90 -5.08
C VAL A 112 1.21 -6.81 -3.81
N HIS A 113 0.39 -7.82 -3.52
CA HIS A 113 -0.39 -7.86 -2.29
C HIS A 113 0.50 -7.98 -1.05
N LEU A 114 1.56 -8.81 -1.11
CA LEU A 114 2.53 -8.92 -0.03
C LEU A 114 3.26 -7.60 0.20
N ALA A 115 3.67 -6.90 -0.86
CA ALA A 115 4.28 -5.59 -0.75
C ALA A 115 3.34 -4.56 -0.11
N GLN A 116 2.03 -4.62 -0.40
CA GLN A 116 1.01 -3.80 0.26
C GLN A 116 1.01 -4.02 1.78
N ALA A 117 0.96 -5.28 2.20
CA ALA A 117 0.97 -5.65 3.62
C ALA A 117 2.29 -5.31 4.30
N LYS A 118 3.43 -5.51 3.64
CA LYS A 118 4.76 -5.09 4.12
C LYS A 118 4.85 -3.57 4.32
N LEU A 119 4.26 -2.76 3.44
CA LEU A 119 4.23 -1.30 3.63
C LEU A 119 3.40 -0.90 4.85
N TYR A 120 2.23 -1.53 5.07
CA TYR A 120 1.48 -1.30 6.30
C TYR A 120 2.27 -1.73 7.53
N ALA A 121 2.96 -2.87 7.46
CA ALA A 121 3.82 -3.36 8.53
C ALA A 121 4.97 -2.40 8.85
N PHE A 122 5.64 -1.86 7.82
CA PHE A 122 6.67 -0.84 7.98
C PHE A 122 6.12 0.44 8.64
N LEU A 123 4.98 0.95 8.17
CA LEU A 123 4.36 2.16 8.74
C LEU A 123 4.04 1.96 10.22
N TYR A 124 3.41 0.84 10.57
CA TYR A 124 3.04 0.52 11.94
C TYR A 124 4.27 0.27 12.82
N ALA A 125 5.21 -0.56 12.37
CA ALA A 125 6.44 -0.86 13.11
C ALA A 125 7.27 0.40 13.36
N ARG A 126 7.30 1.35 12.42
CA ARG A 126 7.98 2.64 12.60
C ARG A 126 7.28 3.49 13.66
N GLN A 127 5.96 3.55 13.62
CA GLN A 127 5.15 4.37 14.53
C GLN A 127 5.25 3.86 15.98
N GLU A 128 5.19 2.54 16.16
CA GLU A 128 5.26 1.87 17.46
C GLU A 128 6.69 1.45 17.87
N LYS A 129 7.70 1.76 17.06
CA LYS A 129 9.13 1.44 17.28
C LYS A 129 9.37 -0.05 17.54
N LEU A 130 8.74 -0.91 16.74
CA LEU A 130 8.82 -2.36 16.89
C LEU A 130 10.10 -2.90 16.23
N PRO A 131 10.87 -3.76 16.91
CA PRO A 131 12.05 -4.41 16.32
C PRO A 131 11.69 -5.50 15.31
N GLN A 132 10.46 -6.03 15.38
CA GLN A 132 9.93 -7.05 14.50
C GLN A 132 8.41 -6.97 14.42
N ILE A 133 7.83 -7.45 13.33
CA ILE A 133 6.40 -7.46 13.08
C ILE A 133 6.00 -8.67 12.24
N ARG A 134 4.81 -9.22 12.49
CA ARG A 134 4.25 -10.30 11.67
C ARG A 134 3.39 -9.72 10.55
N VAL A 135 3.38 -10.38 9.41
CA VAL A 135 2.50 -10.09 8.29
C VAL A 135 1.74 -11.35 7.94
N ARG A 136 0.41 -11.25 7.93
CA ARG A 136 -0.51 -12.27 7.47
C ARG A 136 -1.17 -11.82 6.17
N MET A 137 -1.13 -12.70 5.17
CA MET A 137 -1.91 -12.57 3.95
C MET A 137 -3.06 -13.57 4.01
N THR A 138 -4.30 -13.07 4.01
CA THR A 138 -5.51 -13.90 4.13
C THR A 138 -6.28 -13.92 2.81
N TYR A 139 -6.26 -15.04 2.10
CA TYR A 139 -6.97 -15.22 0.84
C TYR A 139 -8.26 -16.01 1.05
N GLY A 140 -9.41 -15.40 0.75
CA GLY A 140 -10.71 -16.07 0.77
C GLY A 140 -11.23 -16.31 -0.65
N ASN A 141 -11.62 -17.55 -0.94
CA ASN A 141 -12.34 -17.84 -2.16
C ASN A 141 -13.81 -17.39 -2.02
N LEU A 142 -14.28 -16.52 -2.92
CA LEU A 142 -15.58 -15.86 -2.79
C LEU A 142 -16.78 -16.80 -3.01
N ASP A 143 -16.60 -17.93 -3.71
CA ASP A 143 -17.67 -18.90 -3.98
C ASP A 143 -17.72 -20.02 -2.92
N THR A 144 -16.55 -20.54 -2.55
CA THR A 144 -16.43 -21.71 -1.66
C THR A 144 -16.17 -21.36 -0.21
N GLU A 145 -15.96 -20.07 0.08
CA GLU A 145 -15.56 -19.53 1.39
C GLU A 145 -14.29 -20.16 1.98
N LYS A 146 -13.53 -20.94 1.21
CA LYS A 146 -12.26 -21.51 1.66
C LYS A 146 -11.25 -20.40 1.91
N ILE A 147 -10.51 -20.51 3.00
CA ILE A 147 -9.50 -19.53 3.43
C ILE A 147 -8.11 -20.16 3.34
N ARG A 148 -7.14 -19.37 2.89
CA ARG A 148 -5.72 -19.70 2.95
C ARG A 148 -4.95 -18.53 3.52
N CYS A 149 -4.18 -18.78 4.58
CA CYS A 149 -3.33 -17.77 5.22
C CYS A 149 -1.85 -18.07 4.95
N PHE A 150 -1.07 -17.00 4.78
CA PHE A 150 0.40 -17.04 4.77
C PHE A 150 0.89 -16.08 5.84
N GLU A 151 1.81 -16.52 6.69
CA GLU A 151 2.36 -15.72 7.77
C GLU A 151 3.87 -15.69 7.71
N ASN A 152 4.42 -14.48 7.85
CA ASN A 152 5.86 -14.26 7.89
C ASN A 152 6.20 -13.27 9.01
N LEU A 153 7.31 -13.52 9.70
CA LEU A 153 7.92 -12.57 10.63
C LEU A 153 8.94 -11.74 9.85
N TYR A 154 8.95 -10.44 10.08
CA TYR A 154 9.94 -9.52 9.51
C TYR A 154 10.62 -8.72 10.61
N PHE A 155 11.92 -8.58 10.52
CA PHE A 155 12.70 -7.70 11.38
C PHE A 155 12.71 -6.28 10.83
N TRP A 156 12.98 -5.31 11.71
CA TRP A 156 13.06 -3.89 11.35
C TRP A 156 14.01 -3.65 10.16
N SER A 157 15.19 -4.28 10.17
CA SER A 157 16.18 -4.14 9.09
C SER A 157 15.62 -4.56 7.73
N GLU A 158 14.90 -5.69 7.66
CA GLU A 158 14.29 -6.17 6.42
C GLU A 158 13.18 -5.24 5.92
N MET A 159 12.44 -4.61 6.84
CA MET A 159 11.40 -3.64 6.50
C MET A 159 11.99 -2.31 6.04
N GLU A 160 13.08 -1.87 6.66
CA GLU A 160 13.81 -0.69 6.28
C GLU A 160 14.43 -0.85 4.90
N ASP A 161 15.13 -1.96 4.64
CA ASP A 161 15.70 -2.28 3.32
C ASP A 161 14.61 -2.30 2.24
N PHE A 162 13.50 -3.02 2.48
CA PHE A 162 12.36 -3.05 1.57
C PHE A 162 11.78 -1.65 1.30
N PHE A 163 11.67 -0.81 2.33
CA PHE A 163 11.15 0.55 2.16
C PHE A 163 12.11 1.44 1.36
N GLN A 164 13.42 1.29 1.56
CA GLN A 164 14.43 1.99 0.76
C GLN A 164 14.38 1.55 -0.71
N GLU A 165 14.15 0.27 -0.99
CA GLU A 165 13.92 -0.21 -2.35
C GLU A 165 12.71 0.49 -2.99
N ILE A 166 11.58 0.57 -2.28
CA ILE A 166 10.37 1.28 -2.74
C ILE A 166 10.68 2.76 -3.04
N LEU A 167 11.40 3.45 -2.15
CA LEU A 167 11.79 4.84 -2.38
C LEU A 167 12.74 5.00 -3.56
N SER A 168 13.64 4.05 -3.78
CA SER A 168 14.58 4.07 -4.91
C SER A 168 13.85 3.89 -6.25
N LEU A 169 12.86 2.99 -6.31
CA LEU A 169 11.99 2.81 -7.47
C LEU A 169 11.09 4.03 -7.71
N LEU A 170 10.63 4.68 -6.64
CA LEU A 170 9.75 5.86 -6.72
C LEU A 170 10.51 7.12 -7.20
N ARG A 171 11.78 7.25 -6.84
CA ARG A 171 12.57 8.48 -7.03
C ARG A 171 12.55 9.05 -8.46
N PRO A 172 12.84 8.28 -9.53
CA PRO A 172 12.86 8.84 -10.89
C PRO A 172 11.50 9.45 -11.30
N TRP A 173 10.40 8.88 -10.82
CA TRP A 173 9.06 9.38 -11.10
C TRP A 173 8.78 10.71 -10.41
N ILE A 174 9.22 10.85 -9.16
CA ILE A 174 9.10 12.08 -8.39
C ILE A 174 9.97 13.18 -9.00
N GLU A 175 11.21 12.86 -9.41
CA GLU A 175 12.08 13.80 -10.12
C GLU A 175 11.44 14.31 -11.40
N MET A 176 10.88 13.40 -12.20
CA MET A 176 10.18 13.75 -13.43
C MET A 176 8.96 14.64 -13.16
N GLU A 177 8.09 14.26 -12.22
CA GLU A 177 6.89 15.05 -11.91
C GLU A 177 7.22 16.43 -11.34
N ALA A 178 8.23 16.52 -10.47
CA ALA A 178 8.70 17.78 -9.91
C ALA A 178 9.25 18.72 -10.99
N GLY A 179 10.03 18.20 -11.95
CA GLY A 179 10.54 18.98 -13.08
C GLY A 179 9.42 19.49 -14.00
N TRP A 180 8.44 18.63 -14.33
CA TRP A 180 7.29 19.05 -15.15
C TRP A 180 6.42 20.10 -14.47
N GLN A 181 6.29 20.06 -13.15
CA GLN A 181 5.55 21.09 -12.41
C GLN A 181 6.20 22.48 -12.57
N GLU A 182 7.52 22.56 -12.63
CA GLU A 182 8.24 23.83 -12.84
C GLU A 182 8.06 24.34 -14.26
N VAL A 183 8.23 23.47 -15.26
CA VAL A 183 7.99 23.81 -16.68
C VAL A 183 6.57 24.31 -16.88
N ARG A 184 5.58 23.61 -16.32
CA ARG A 184 4.17 23.99 -16.38
C ARG A 184 3.91 25.33 -15.71
N THR A 185 4.50 25.57 -14.54
CA THR A 185 4.29 26.83 -13.80
C THR A 185 4.91 28.01 -14.56
N ALA A 186 6.11 27.83 -15.11
CA ALA A 186 6.77 28.83 -15.93
C ALA A 186 5.97 29.15 -17.20
N SER A 187 5.40 28.15 -17.88
CA SER A 187 4.62 28.36 -19.10
C SER A 187 3.29 29.07 -18.84
N ILE A 188 2.56 28.72 -17.77
CA ILE A 188 1.30 29.38 -17.39
C ILE A 188 1.53 30.86 -17.07
N LEU A 189 2.62 31.19 -16.37
CA LEU A 189 2.94 32.59 -16.06
C LEU A 189 3.26 33.42 -17.31
N GLN A 190 3.69 32.79 -18.39
CA GLN A 190 3.96 33.46 -19.68
C GLN A 190 2.72 33.57 -20.57
N MET A 191 1.64 32.85 -20.26
CA MET A 191 0.40 32.94 -21.02
C MET A 191 -0.37 34.21 -20.66
N HIS A 192 -0.66 35.02 -21.67
CA HIS A 192 -1.55 36.17 -21.52
C HIS A 192 -3.00 35.72 -21.68
N PHE A 193 -3.85 36.14 -20.76
CA PHE A 193 -5.27 35.81 -20.83
C PHE A 193 -5.91 36.49 -22.06
N PRO A 194 -6.70 35.78 -22.88
CA PRO A 194 -7.15 36.26 -24.19
C PRO A 194 -8.27 37.30 -24.14
N PHE A 195 -8.74 37.69 -22.96
CA PHE A 195 -9.78 38.70 -22.78
C PHE A 195 -9.28 39.85 -21.90
N SER A 196 -9.54 41.08 -22.32
CA SER A 196 -9.34 42.28 -21.50
C SER A 196 -10.52 42.47 -20.54
N TRP A 197 -10.22 42.88 -19.32
CA TRP A 197 -11.19 43.24 -18.26
C TRP A 197 -12.05 44.45 -18.65
#